data_AF-A0A0J9CFB9-F1
#
_entry.id   AF-A0A0J9CFB9-F1
#
_cell.length_a   1.000
_cell.length_b   1.000
_cell.length_c   1.000
_cell.angle_alpha   90.00
_cell.angle_beta   90.00
_cell.angle_gamma   90.00
#
_symmetry.space_group_name_H-M   'P 1'
#
loop_
_entity.id
_entity.type
_entity.pdbx_description
1 polymer ?
#
loop_
_entity_poly.entity_id
_entity_poly.type
_entity_poly.pdbx_seq_one_letter_code
_entity_poly.pdbx_strand_id
1 'polypeptide(L)' 'MANLSNIQMNNVPMDLFIQGQMAAERIKAAQEYVSSAKYVDYDVAFGILGIKKRAQKEVGDEASIPL' A
#
# COMPACT_ATOMS: atom_id res chain seq x y z
N MET A 1 31.34 6.51 -26.80
CA MET A 1 31.54 5.47 -25.76
C MET A 1 30.51 5.73 -24.69
N ALA A 2 29.54 4.81 -24.51
CA ALA A 2 28.53 4.96 -23.48
C ALA A 2 29.22 4.90 -22.11
N ASN A 3 28.95 5.90 -21.27
CA ASN A 3 29.36 5.88 -19.87
C ASN A 3 28.49 4.81 -19.19
N LEU A 4 28.97 3.57 -19.22
CA LEU A 4 28.44 2.48 -18.41
C LEU A 4 28.79 2.86 -16.97
N SER A 5 27.95 3.71 -16.38
CA SER A 5 27.89 3.88 -14.95
C SER A 5 27.93 2.49 -14.35
N ASN A 6 28.95 2.23 -13.54
CA ASN A 6 29.11 1.00 -12.78
C ASN A 6 27.78 0.71 -12.08
N ILE A 7 26.94 -0.14 -12.69
CA ILE A 7 25.80 -0.72 -12.02
C ILE A 7 26.42 -1.70 -11.05
N GLN A 8 26.86 -1.18 -9.90
CA GLN A 8 27.05 -2.01 -8.73
C GLN A 8 25.68 -2.63 -8.48
N MET A 9 25.55 -3.93 -8.81
CA MET A 9 24.50 -4.75 -8.24
C MET A 9 24.79 -4.78 -6.74
N ASN A 10 24.28 -3.76 -6.03
CA ASN A 10 24.24 -3.79 -4.59
C ASN A 10 23.40 -5.00 -4.25
N ASN A 11 24.03 -6.00 -3.63
CA ASN A 11 23.33 -7.18 -3.14
C ASN A 11 22.23 -6.69 -2.20
N VAL A 12 20.99 -6.70 -2.68
CA VAL A 12 19.83 -6.39 -1.85
C VAL A 12 19.69 -7.58 -0.90
N PRO A 13 19.64 -7.35 0.43
CA PRO A 13 19.35 -8.42 1.38
C PRO A 13 18.12 -9.21 0.93
N MET A 14 18.22 -10.54 0.93
CA MET A 14 17.16 -11.43 0.41
C MET A 14 15.80 -11.11 1.03
N ASP A 15 15.77 -10.80 2.33
CA ASP A 15 14.55 -10.43 3.04
C ASP A 15 13.90 -9.16 2.48
N LEU A 16 14.70 -8.14 2.16
CA LEU A 16 14.20 -6.90 1.56
C LEU A 16 13.71 -7.12 0.13
N PHE A 17 14.39 -7.99 -0.62
CA PHE A 17 13.94 -8.38 -1.95
C PHE A 17 12.58 -9.09 -1.89
N ILE A 18 12.43 -10.07 -1.01
CA ILE A 18 11.17 -10.80 -0.82
C ILE A 18 10.05 -9.85 -0.38
N GLN A 19 10.33 -8.95 0.58
CA GLN A 19 9.37 -7.92 1.01
C GLN A 19 8.95 -7.01 -0.15
N GLY A 20 9.89 -6.58 -0.99
CA GLY A 20 9.61 -5.77 -2.17
C GLY A 20 8.73 -6.50 -3.19
N GLN A 21 9.02 -7.77 -3.47
CA GLN A 21 8.19 -8.61 -4.35
C GLN A 21 6.77 -8.78 -3.79
N MET A 22 6.64 -9.09 -2.51
CA MET A 22 5.33 -9.19 -1.86
C MET A 22 4.55 -7.87 -1.89
N ALA A 23 5.22 -6.73 -1.71
CA ALA A 23 4.57 -5.42 -1.81
C ALA A 23 4.08 -5.14 -3.24
N ALA A 24 4.88 -5.47 -4.26
CA ALA A 24 4.48 -5.31 -5.65
C ALA A 24 3.23 -6.15 -6.01
N GLU A 25 3.18 -7.41 -5.56
CA GLU A 25 2.02 -8.28 -5.78
C GLU A 25 0.75 -7.75 -5.09
N ARG A 26 0.87 -7.24 -3.86
CA ARG A 26 -0.28 -6.62 -3.17
C ARG A 26 -0.79 -5.37 -3.88
N ILE A 27 0.10 -4.52 -4.38
CA ILE A 27 -0.28 -3.32 -5.14
C ILE A 27 -1.02 -3.74 -6.41
N LYS A 28 -0.49 -4.72 -7.14
CA LYS A 28 -1.11 -5.25 -8.36
C LYS A 28 -2.51 -5.81 -8.09
N ALA A 29 -2.66 -6.62 -7.04
CA ALA A 29 -3.96 -7.17 -6.64
C ALA A 29 -4.96 -6.08 -6.25
N ALA A 30 -4.52 -5.06 -5.51
CA ALA A 30 -5.38 -3.94 -5.14
C ALA A 30 -5.81 -3.12 -6.37
N GLN A 31 -4.90 -2.92 -7.33
CA GLN A 31 -5.20 -2.25 -8.58
C GLN A 31 -6.21 -3.04 -9.43
N GLU A 32 -6.06 -4.37 -9.51
CA GLU A 32 -6.99 -5.25 -10.22
C GLU A 32 -8.39 -5.22 -9.58
N TYR A 33 -8.47 -5.24 -8.25
CA TYR A 33 -9.72 -5.08 -7.52
C TYR A 33 -10.39 -3.73 -7.82
N VAL A 34 -9.66 -2.62 -7.68
CA VAL A 34 -10.19 -1.27 -7.94
C VAL A 34 -10.64 -1.10 -9.39
N SER A 35 -9.92 -1.72 -10.34
CA SER A 35 -10.23 -1.62 -11.77
C SER A 35 -11.46 -2.44 -12.18
N SER A 36 -11.77 -3.51 -11.44
CA SER A 36 -12.89 -4.42 -11.76
C SER A 36 -14.17 -4.12 -10.95
N ALA A 37 -14.05 -3.42 -9.82
CA ALA A 37 -15.19 -3.12 -8.96
C ALA A 37 -16.00 -1.92 -9.48
N LYS A 38 -17.33 -2.07 -9.49
CA LYS A 38 -18.26 -0.94 -9.78
C LYS A 38 -18.21 0.14 -8.69
N TYR A 39 -17.99 -0.28 -7.44
CA TYR A 39 -17.78 0.57 -6.28
C TYR A 39 -16.66 -0.04 -5.44
N VAL A 40 -15.71 0.78 -5.03
CA VAL A 40 -14.53 0.32 -4.26
C VAL A 40 -14.89 0.25 -2.79
N ASP A 41 -14.77 -0.93 -2.18
CA ASP A 41 -14.76 -1.08 -0.74
C ASP A 41 -13.32 -0.87 -0.22
N TYR A 42 -13.11 0.19 0.55
CA TYR A 42 -11.81 0.52 1.10
C TYR A 42 -11.32 -0.51 2.12
N ASP A 43 -12.20 -1.23 2.81
CA ASP A 43 -11.79 -2.30 3.73
C ASP A 43 -11.18 -3.48 2.97
N VAL A 44 -11.75 -3.83 1.82
CA VAL A 44 -11.19 -4.85 0.94
C VAL A 44 -9.85 -4.40 0.37
N ALA A 45 -9.75 -3.17 -0.14
CA ALA A 45 -8.50 -2.63 -0.68
C ALA A 45 -7.39 -2.56 0.38
N PHE A 46 -7.69 -2.11 1.60
CA PHE A 46 -6.73 -2.08 2.71
C PHE A 46 -6.36 -3.47 3.20
N GLY A 47 -7.33 -4.41 3.20
CA GLY A 47 -7.08 -5.83 3.46
C GLY A 47 -6.05 -6.42 2.50
N ILE A 48 -6.20 -6.18 1.19
CA ILE A 48 -5.26 -6.63 0.15
C ILE A 48 -3.87 -6.02 0.37
N LEU A 49 -3.78 -4.73 0.68
CA LEU A 49 -2.52 -4.05 0.95
C LEU A 49 -1.86 -4.47 2.27
N GLY A 50 -2.59 -5.18 3.14
CA GLY A 50 -2.13 -5.53 4.49
C GLY A 50 -2.06 -4.33 5.44
N ILE A 51 -2.82 -3.27 5.15
CA ILE A 51 -2.89 -2.07 5.98
C ILE A 51 -3.98 -2.31 7.03
N LYS A 52 -3.58 -2.42 8.29
CA LYS A 52 -4.55 -2.44 9.40
C LYS A 52 -5.10 -1.03 9.59
N LYS A 53 -6.43 -0.87 9.52
CA LYS A 53 -7.08 0.35 10.01
C LYS A 53 -6.67 0.55 11.48
N ARG A 54 -6.21 1.74 11.83
CA ARG A 54 -6.25 2.16 13.24
C ARG A 54 -7.72 2.13 13.62
N ALA A 55 -8.07 1.40 14.68
CA ALA A 55 -9.40 1.49 15.26
C ALA A 55 -9.72 2.97 15.40
N GLN A 56 -10.80 3.42 14.79
CA GLN A 56 -11.30 4.77 15.03
C GLN A 56 -11.48 4.84 16.55
N LYS A 57 -10.64 5.63 17.22
CA LYS A 57 -11.10 6.21 18.49
C LYS A 57 -12.37 6.93 18.10
N GLU A 58 -13.48 6.51 18.66
CA GLU A 58 -14.74 7.24 18.59
C GLU A 58 -14.39 8.70 18.89
N VAL A 59 -14.44 9.55 17.86
CA VAL A 59 -14.47 11.00 18.05
C VAL A 59 -15.90 11.31 18.46
N GLY A 60 -16.21 10.87 19.68
CA GLY A 60 -17.38 11.24 20.45
C GLY A 60 -16.93 12.16 21.57
N ASP A 61 -16.34 13.31 21.22
CA ASP A 61 -16.48 14.52 22.02
C ASP A 61 -15.93 15.72 21.24
N GLU A 62 -16.64 16.85 21.32
CA GLU A 62 -16.25 18.17 20.83
C GLU A 62 -16.13 18.41 19.32
N ALA A 63 -17.30 18.58 18.69
CA ALA A 63 -17.51 19.74 17.81
C ALA A 63 -19.00 20.08 17.79
N SER A 64 -19.49 20.70 18.86
CA SER A 64 -20.73 21.47 18.79
C SER A 64 -20.56 22.51 17.68
N ILE A 65 -21.28 22.33 16.57
CA ILE A 65 -21.39 23.31 15.50
C ILE A 65 -22.23 24.46 16.07
N PRO A 66 -21.74 25.71 16.17
CA PRO A 66 -22.62 26.82 16.43
C PRO A 66 -23.42 27.14 15.16
N LEU A 67 -24.73 27.30 15.32
CA LEU A 67 -25.67 27.84 14.33
C LEU A 67 -25.31 29.28 13.95
#